data_AF-A0A3L7PYW4-F1
#
_entry.id   AF-A0A3L7PYW4-F1
#
_cell.length_a   1.000
_cell.length_b   1.000
_cell.length_c   1.000
_cell.angle_alpha   90.00
_cell.angle_beta   90.00
_cell.angle_gamma   90.00
#
_symmetry.space_group_name_H-M   'P 1'
#
loop_
_entity.id
_entity.type
_entity.pdbx_description
1 polymer ?
#
loop_
_entity_poly.entity_id
_entity_poly.type
_entity_poly.pdbx_seq_one_letter_code
_entity_poly.pdbx_strand_id
1 'polypeptide(L)'
;MDSPASNQPAPVAGAFFESFDGWAQLLKAHASAVAGDPPPAPVAADGIALAMAEMAPPSAGPADEIEALAWRPGRRPPMALLHVVDDGRDSGETIRLRDDTLVVGRQTGGVSIPHDPFLAIDHARLDRLPGGGWLLTDLGSADGTWVRVMTAKLRPGTRFQIGGTRRVFGRGADGVAEFAPAGRDDRAAPLPCPPPPFLIGRADAFPGPVETDLPILLFDDPFVSPIHAEVIAGRSVWRIVNRGLNGLWVRIEAPVRLEAAAQFQCGDQRFVLEPLAATP
;
A
#
# COMPACT_ATOMS: atom_id res chain seq x y z
N MET A 1 10.39 11.90 -50.41
CA MET A 1 10.33 12.85 -49.28
C MET A 1 9.73 12.06 -48.13
N ASP A 2 10.60 11.39 -47.38
CA ASP A 2 10.22 10.58 -46.23
C ASP A 2 10.15 11.48 -45.00
N SER A 3 8.97 11.60 -44.41
CA SER A 3 8.78 12.22 -43.10
C SER A 3 9.00 11.16 -42.01
N PRO A 4 9.81 11.41 -40.97
CA PRO A 4 10.05 10.43 -39.93
C PRO A 4 8.85 10.35 -38.97
N ALA A 5 8.41 9.13 -38.70
CA ALA A 5 7.42 8.83 -37.67
C ALA A 5 7.94 9.27 -36.30
N SER A 6 7.22 10.21 -35.69
CA SER A 6 7.36 10.60 -34.29
C SER A 6 7.03 9.41 -33.40
N ASN A 7 8.06 8.82 -32.79
CA ASN A 7 7.92 7.77 -31.78
C ASN A 7 7.62 8.42 -30.42
N GLN A 8 6.36 8.77 -30.17
CA GLN A 8 5.89 9.14 -28.83
C GLN A 8 5.43 7.88 -28.09
N PRO A 9 5.92 7.62 -26.86
CA PRO A 9 5.38 6.56 -26.03
C PRO A 9 3.94 6.87 -25.63
N ALA A 10 3.06 5.88 -25.79
CA ALA A 10 1.65 5.97 -25.40
C ALA A 10 1.51 6.25 -23.88
N PRO A 11 0.49 7.02 -23.46
CA PRO A 11 0.27 7.31 -22.04
C PRO A 11 -0.14 6.03 -21.30
N VAL A 12 0.73 5.57 -20.41
CA VAL A 12 0.47 4.42 -19.53
C VAL A 12 -0.57 4.86 -18.49
N ALA A 13 -1.66 4.10 -18.40
CA ALA A 13 -2.79 4.40 -17.53
C ALA A 13 -2.36 4.49 -16.06
N GLY A 14 -2.48 5.69 -15.49
CA GLY A 14 -2.11 6.00 -14.11
C GLY A 14 -2.88 5.18 -13.08
N ALA A 15 -2.12 4.50 -12.23
CA ALA A 15 -2.54 4.10 -10.88
C ALA A 15 -2.10 5.23 -9.94
N PHE A 16 -3.02 6.12 -9.60
CA PHE A 16 -2.79 7.22 -8.65
C PHE A 16 -3.30 6.75 -7.28
N PHE A 17 -2.39 6.67 -6.31
CA PHE A 17 -2.59 6.10 -4.98
C PHE A 17 -2.60 7.22 -3.92
N GLU A 18 -3.76 7.47 -3.32
CA GLU A 18 -3.92 8.25 -2.09
C GLU A 18 -4.84 7.40 -1.19
N SER A 19 -4.54 7.05 0.05
CA SER A 19 -3.78 7.72 1.11
C SER A 19 -2.85 6.77 1.89
N PHE A 20 -1.60 7.17 2.07
CA PHE A 20 -0.51 6.50 2.81
C PHE A 20 -0.33 7.03 4.25
N ASP A 21 -1.17 7.96 4.69
CA ASP A 21 -0.82 8.86 5.80
C ASP A 21 -0.70 8.17 7.16
N GLY A 22 -1.50 7.15 7.45
CA GLY A 22 -1.43 6.46 8.75
C GLY A 22 -0.13 5.68 8.97
N TRP A 23 0.43 5.08 7.91
CA TRP A 23 1.61 4.22 8.00
C TRP A 23 2.92 5.00 7.91
N ALA A 24 2.99 6.01 7.04
CA ALA A 24 4.14 6.90 6.97
C ALA A 24 4.32 7.69 8.28
N GLN A 25 3.22 8.02 8.97
CA GLN A 25 3.24 8.62 10.31
C GLN A 25 3.73 7.64 11.39
N LEU A 26 3.33 6.36 11.34
CA LEU A 26 3.82 5.34 12.28
C LEU A 26 5.31 5.06 12.12
N LEU A 27 5.82 4.94 10.88
CA LEU A 27 7.25 4.77 10.61
C LEU A 27 8.06 6.01 11.04
N LYS A 28 7.55 7.23 10.79
CA LYS A 28 8.16 8.46 11.32
C LYS A 28 8.15 8.51 12.84
N ALA A 29 7.06 8.09 13.48
CA ALA A 29 6.94 8.06 14.94
C ALA A 29 7.92 7.06 15.57
N HIS A 30 8.12 5.89 14.96
CA HIS A 30 9.11 4.91 15.41
C HIS A 30 10.55 5.40 15.23
N ALA A 31 10.85 6.08 14.11
CA ALA A 31 12.15 6.70 13.89
C ALA A 31 12.43 7.83 14.90
N SER A 32 11.42 8.60 15.30
CA SER A 32 11.53 9.63 16.35
C SER A 32 11.69 9.03 17.75
N ALA A 33 11.03 7.91 18.06
CA ALA A 33 11.11 7.26 19.38
C ALA A 33 12.48 6.62 19.65
N VAL A 34 13.22 6.21 18.62
CA VAL A 34 14.60 5.70 18.73
C VAL A 34 15.61 6.84 18.91
N ALA A 35 15.22 8.10 18.62
CA ALA A 35 16.05 9.30 18.69
C ALA A 35 15.71 10.18 19.92
N GLY A 36 15.74 9.59 21.12
CA GLY A 36 16.05 10.31 22.36
C GLY A 36 14.87 10.89 23.14
N ASP A 37 14.88 10.60 24.45
CA ASP A 37 14.24 11.42 25.48
C ASP A 37 15.36 11.86 26.44
N PRO A 38 15.69 13.17 26.58
CA PRO A 38 16.56 13.63 27.64
C PRO A 38 15.80 13.64 28.98
N PRO A 39 16.47 13.40 30.12
CA PRO A 39 15.78 13.36 31.41
C PRO A 39 15.22 14.74 31.82
N PRO A 40 14.06 14.80 32.48
CA PRO A 40 13.44 16.06 32.86
C PRO A 40 14.18 16.73 34.04
N ALA A 41 14.40 18.05 33.94
CA ALA A 41 14.85 18.89 35.05
C ALA A 41 13.67 19.34 35.93
N PRO A 42 13.88 19.63 37.22
CA PRO A 42 12.81 19.83 38.20
C PRO A 42 12.20 21.24 38.16
N VAL A 43 10.93 21.27 38.56
CA VAL A 43 10.05 22.43 38.76
C VAL A 43 10.45 23.32 39.94
N ALA A 44 10.28 24.63 39.79
CA ALA A 44 10.06 25.56 40.91
C ALA A 44 9.12 26.70 40.48
N ALA A 45 8.13 26.97 41.32
CA ALA A 45 7.13 28.02 41.20
C ALA A 45 7.50 29.22 42.11
N ASP A 46 7.06 30.42 41.69
CA ASP A 46 6.42 31.49 42.50
C ASP A 46 6.83 32.91 42.06
N GLY A 47 5.83 33.81 41.97
CA GLY A 47 5.99 35.21 42.39
C GLY A 47 5.97 36.36 41.35
N ILE A 48 4.77 36.81 40.97
CA ILE A 48 4.22 38.20 41.03
C ILE A 48 4.97 39.42 40.40
N ALA A 49 4.22 40.09 39.48
CA ALA A 49 4.01 41.54 39.22
C ALA A 49 4.81 42.39 38.18
N LEU A 50 4.00 42.92 37.25
CA LEU A 50 3.93 44.28 36.63
C LEU A 50 5.18 44.98 36.09
N ALA A 51 5.15 45.37 34.80
CA ALA A 51 4.84 46.73 34.32
C ALA A 51 5.21 46.92 32.83
N MET A 52 4.61 47.95 32.22
CA MET A 52 4.54 48.23 30.78
C MET A 52 5.80 48.92 30.22
N ALA A 53 6.10 48.57 28.96
CA ALA A 53 6.70 49.33 27.85
C ALA A 53 7.83 50.35 28.13
N GLU A 54 9.03 50.11 27.57
CA GLU A 54 9.63 50.95 26.50
C GLU A 54 10.90 50.30 25.91
N MET A 55 11.26 50.72 24.68
CA MET A 55 12.59 50.68 24.03
C MET A 55 12.98 49.47 23.16
N ALA A 56 12.79 49.67 21.85
CA ALA A 56 13.61 49.28 20.69
C ALA A 56 14.00 47.80 20.49
N PRO A 57 14.15 47.31 19.25
CA PRO A 57 14.89 46.08 19.00
C PRO A 57 16.39 46.41 18.93
N PRO A 58 17.24 46.08 19.92
CA PRO A 58 18.66 46.02 19.67
C PRO A 58 19.02 44.64 19.10
N SER A 59 19.59 44.74 17.90
CA SER A 59 20.29 43.72 17.13
C SER A 59 19.54 42.40 16.93
N ALA A 60 19.20 42.14 15.66
CA ALA A 60 19.54 40.85 15.10
C ALA A 60 20.91 40.43 15.67
N GLY A 61 20.88 39.49 16.63
CA GLY A 61 22.07 38.75 17.02
C GLY A 61 22.73 38.24 15.74
N PRO A 62 24.07 38.06 15.76
CA PRO A 62 24.79 37.63 14.57
C PRO A 62 24.02 36.45 14.00
N ALA A 63 23.67 36.56 12.71
CA ALA A 63 22.95 35.56 11.95
C ALA A 63 23.34 34.19 12.51
N ASP A 64 22.35 33.42 13.02
CA ASP A 64 22.54 32.03 13.39
C ASP A 64 23.54 31.48 12.39
N GLU A 65 24.72 31.18 12.93
CA GLU A 65 25.92 30.90 12.17
C GLU A 65 25.51 29.96 11.05
N ILE A 66 25.96 30.19 9.81
CA ILE A 66 25.72 29.24 8.73
C ILE A 66 26.50 27.97 9.12
N GLU A 67 25.88 27.17 9.97
CA GLU A 67 26.29 25.86 10.39
C GLU A 67 26.35 25.02 9.12
N ALA A 68 27.36 24.18 9.01
CA ALA A 68 27.57 23.39 7.81
C ALA A 68 26.31 22.61 7.47
N LEU A 69 25.84 22.72 6.21
CA LEU A 69 24.74 21.89 5.74
C LEU A 69 25.07 20.42 6.00
N ALA A 70 24.09 19.67 6.52
CA ALA A 70 24.25 18.24 6.75
C ALA A 70 24.80 17.57 5.48
N TRP A 71 26.00 17.00 5.58
CA TRP A 71 26.64 16.34 4.45
C TRP A 71 25.73 15.23 3.91
N ARG A 72 25.44 15.29 2.60
CA ARG A 72 24.58 14.34 1.89
C ARG A 72 25.36 13.76 0.72
N PRO A 73 25.58 12.43 0.67
CA PRO A 73 26.26 11.81 -0.45
C PRO A 73 25.37 11.83 -1.71
N GLY A 74 25.58 12.83 -2.58
CA GLY A 74 24.79 13.02 -3.81
C GLY A 74 25.07 12.03 -4.95
N ARG A 75 26.04 11.11 -4.78
CA ARG A 75 26.36 10.08 -5.77
C ARG A 75 25.66 8.75 -5.53
N ARG A 76 24.92 8.61 -4.42
CA ARG A 76 24.25 7.36 -4.07
C ARG A 76 22.95 7.23 -4.87
N PRO A 77 22.69 6.11 -5.55
CA PRO A 77 21.41 5.90 -6.23
C PRO A 77 20.25 5.81 -5.22
N PRO A 78 19.01 6.14 -5.62
CA PRO A 78 17.83 6.07 -4.74
C PRO A 78 17.68 4.68 -4.14
N MET A 79 17.70 4.56 -2.82
CA MET A 79 17.61 3.27 -2.11
C MET A 79 16.18 2.98 -1.65
N ALA A 80 15.93 1.77 -1.17
CA ALA A 80 14.71 1.43 -0.44
C ALA A 80 14.99 0.51 0.75
N LEU A 81 14.04 0.46 1.66
CA LEU A 81 13.87 -0.62 2.62
C LEU A 81 12.73 -1.51 2.14
N LEU A 82 12.88 -2.82 2.31
CA LEU A 82 11.80 -3.78 2.19
C LEU A 82 11.55 -4.37 3.57
N HIS A 83 10.34 -4.20 4.07
CA HIS A 83 9.90 -4.78 5.33
C HIS A 83 9.09 -6.04 5.03
N VAL A 84 9.52 -7.18 5.58
CA VAL A 84 8.78 -8.44 5.57
C VAL A 84 7.92 -8.47 6.83
N VAL A 85 6.60 -8.47 6.69
CA VAL A 85 5.67 -8.24 7.80
C VAL A 85 5.29 -9.55 8.50
N ASP A 86 5.50 -9.66 9.81
CA ASP A 86 5.13 -10.87 10.55
C ASP A 86 3.60 -10.99 10.74
N ASP A 87 3.11 -12.22 10.88
CA ASP A 87 1.69 -12.51 11.08
C ASP A 87 1.11 -11.75 12.29
N GLY A 88 0.00 -11.05 12.05
CA GLY A 88 -0.69 -10.28 13.08
C GLY A 88 0.07 -9.04 13.56
N ARG A 89 1.22 -8.71 12.98
CA ARG A 89 2.01 -7.52 13.28
C ARG A 89 2.02 -6.57 12.10
N ASP A 90 2.37 -5.34 12.41
CA ASP A 90 2.59 -4.27 11.46
C ASP A 90 4.07 -4.12 11.06
N SER A 91 4.94 -4.96 11.63
CA SER A 91 6.39 -4.91 11.54
C SER A 91 6.97 -6.33 11.44
N GLY A 92 8.22 -6.42 11.00
CA GLY A 92 8.97 -7.68 10.92
C GLY A 92 10.41 -7.42 10.49
N GLU A 93 10.96 -8.22 9.57
CA GLU A 93 12.34 -8.06 9.09
C GLU A 93 12.49 -6.85 8.16
N THR A 94 13.46 -5.97 8.43
CA THR A 94 13.80 -4.87 7.53
C THR A 94 15.06 -5.18 6.73
N ILE A 95 14.91 -5.24 5.40
CA ILE A 95 15.98 -5.54 4.44
C ILE A 95 16.30 -4.27 3.66
N ARG A 96 17.56 -3.83 3.69
CA ARG A 96 17.99 -2.65 2.91
C ARG A 96 18.36 -3.08 1.49
N LEU A 97 17.68 -2.51 0.49
CA LEU A 97 17.97 -2.78 -0.91
C LEU A 97 19.23 -2.04 -1.33
N ARG A 98 20.31 -2.80 -1.53
CA ARG A 98 21.62 -2.27 -1.95
C ARG A 98 21.81 -2.40 -3.46
N ASP A 99 21.44 -3.53 -4.03
CA ASP A 99 21.54 -3.83 -5.44
C ASP A 99 20.39 -3.23 -6.25
N ASP A 100 20.48 -3.29 -7.58
CA ASP A 100 19.43 -2.81 -8.48
C ASP A 100 18.27 -3.80 -8.62
N THR A 101 18.49 -5.06 -8.26
CA THR A 101 17.49 -6.11 -8.34
C THR A 101 17.43 -6.87 -7.02
N LEU A 102 16.21 -7.11 -6.55
CA LEU A 102 15.92 -8.00 -5.43
C LEU A 102 14.86 -9.01 -5.85
N VAL A 103 15.16 -10.30 -5.73
CA VAL A 103 14.18 -11.38 -5.91
C VAL A 103 13.70 -11.85 -4.54
N VAL A 104 12.38 -11.99 -4.43
CA VAL A 104 11.67 -12.55 -3.28
C VAL A 104 11.10 -13.90 -3.67
N GLY A 105 11.41 -14.93 -2.89
CA GLY A 105 11.14 -16.32 -3.25
C GLY A 105 11.09 -17.24 -2.05
N ARG A 106 10.68 -18.50 -2.28
CA ARG A 106 10.64 -19.53 -1.24
C ARG A 106 12.02 -20.14 -0.98
N GLN A 107 12.88 -20.19 -2.00
CA GLN A 107 14.18 -20.87 -1.90
C GLN A 107 15.33 -19.97 -2.33
N THR A 108 15.14 -19.23 -3.42
CA THR A 108 16.18 -18.44 -4.08
C THR A 108 15.87 -16.94 -4.00
N GLY A 109 16.89 -16.11 -4.23
CA GLY A 109 16.78 -14.66 -4.21
C GLY A 109 17.47 -14.00 -3.01
N GLY A 110 17.28 -12.68 -2.90
CA GLY A 110 17.82 -11.90 -1.78
C GLY A 110 16.92 -11.90 -0.54
N VAL A 111 15.67 -12.38 -0.68
CA VAL A 111 14.76 -12.68 0.42
C VAL A 111 14.18 -14.07 0.19
N SER A 112 14.47 -14.99 1.12
CA SER A 112 14.04 -16.38 1.06
C SER A 112 13.13 -16.69 2.24
N ILE A 113 11.92 -17.19 1.97
CA ILE A 113 10.91 -17.50 2.98
C ILE A 113 10.48 -18.97 2.82
N PRO A 114 11.24 -19.94 3.34
CA PRO A 114 11.06 -21.36 3.01
C PRO A 114 9.78 -22.00 3.56
N HIS A 115 9.19 -21.40 4.60
CA HIS A 115 8.04 -21.95 5.31
C HIS A 115 6.70 -21.60 4.68
N ASP A 116 6.63 -20.59 3.81
CA ASP A 116 5.39 -20.23 3.09
C ASP A 116 5.23 -21.15 1.86
N PRO A 117 4.27 -22.09 1.85
CA PRO A 117 4.08 -23.02 0.74
C PRO A 117 3.44 -22.37 -0.51
N PHE A 118 2.83 -21.19 -0.38
CA PHE A 118 2.20 -20.43 -1.45
C PHE A 118 3.18 -19.47 -2.13
N LEU A 119 4.39 -19.30 -1.58
CA LEU A 119 5.48 -18.63 -2.25
C LEU A 119 6.12 -19.54 -3.32
N ALA A 120 6.35 -19.01 -4.52
CA ALA A 120 7.05 -19.73 -5.58
C ALA A 120 8.55 -19.70 -5.30
N ILE A 121 9.34 -20.58 -5.95
CA ILE A 121 10.80 -20.64 -5.80
C ILE A 121 11.42 -19.25 -6.01
N ASP A 122 11.11 -18.64 -7.15
CA ASP A 122 11.27 -17.22 -7.45
C ASP A 122 9.86 -16.65 -7.69
N HIS A 123 9.32 -15.84 -6.76
CA HIS A 123 7.91 -15.41 -6.82
C HIS A 123 7.78 -14.05 -7.47
N ALA A 124 8.51 -13.06 -6.96
CA ALA A 124 8.46 -11.69 -7.46
C ALA A 124 9.85 -11.06 -7.46
N ARG A 125 10.02 -10.06 -8.32
CA ARG A 125 11.24 -9.28 -8.45
C ARG A 125 10.95 -7.80 -8.32
N LEU A 126 11.80 -7.11 -7.59
CA LEU A 126 11.86 -5.66 -7.50
C LEU A 126 13.10 -5.18 -8.26
N ASP A 127 12.88 -4.38 -9.30
CA ASP A 127 13.96 -3.77 -10.09
C ASP A 127 13.98 -2.25 -9.87
N ARG A 128 15.12 -1.66 -9.57
CA ARG A 128 15.29 -0.22 -9.40
C ARG A 128 15.12 0.47 -10.75
N LEU A 129 14.32 1.53 -10.80
CA LEU A 129 14.10 2.28 -12.02
C LEU A 129 15.06 3.47 -12.16
N PRO A 130 15.51 3.78 -13.39
CA PRO A 130 16.20 5.04 -13.69
C PRO A 130 15.30 6.23 -13.31
N GLY A 131 15.82 7.16 -12.50
CA GLY A 131 15.05 8.32 -12.01
C GLY A 131 14.24 8.06 -10.74
N GLY A 132 14.34 6.88 -10.13
CA GLY A 132 13.73 6.56 -8.84
C GLY A 132 12.46 5.73 -8.94
N GLY A 133 12.09 5.17 -7.79
CA GLY A 133 11.06 4.14 -7.66
C GLY A 133 11.56 2.74 -8.04
N TRP A 134 10.66 1.78 -7.91
CA TRP A 134 10.92 0.36 -8.13
C TRP A 134 9.85 -0.25 -9.04
N LEU A 135 10.22 -1.27 -9.79
CA LEU A 135 9.31 -2.04 -10.63
C LEU A 135 9.08 -3.41 -9.99
N LEU A 136 7.86 -3.68 -9.56
CA LEU A 136 7.45 -4.99 -9.04
C LEU A 136 6.95 -5.87 -10.20
N THR A 137 7.57 -7.03 -10.36
CA THR A 137 7.25 -8.01 -11.41
C THR A 137 6.94 -9.36 -10.79
N ASP A 138 5.78 -9.94 -11.10
CA ASP A 138 5.49 -11.34 -10.81
C ASP A 138 6.28 -12.24 -11.77
N LEU A 139 6.90 -13.30 -11.25
CA LEU A 139 7.77 -14.20 -12.04
C LEU A 139 7.04 -15.47 -12.50
N GLY A 140 5.72 -15.39 -12.71
CA GLY A 140 4.89 -16.53 -13.11
C GLY A 140 4.45 -17.38 -11.94
N SER A 141 4.19 -16.74 -10.79
CA SER A 141 3.76 -17.44 -9.60
C SER A 141 2.33 -18.00 -9.74
N ALA A 142 2.06 -19.14 -9.11
CA ALA A 142 0.74 -19.78 -9.16
C ALA A 142 -0.32 -18.92 -8.45
N ASP A 143 -0.02 -18.49 -7.22
CA ASP A 143 -0.91 -17.71 -6.37
C ASP A 143 -0.96 -16.22 -6.73
N GLY A 144 -0.02 -15.76 -7.55
CA GLY A 144 0.08 -14.38 -8.02
C GLY A 144 0.68 -13.43 -6.99
N THR A 145 1.23 -12.33 -7.50
CA THR A 145 1.61 -11.16 -6.72
C THR A 145 0.45 -10.17 -6.64
N TRP A 146 0.19 -9.62 -5.46
CA TRP A 146 -0.93 -8.73 -5.18
C TRP A 146 -0.44 -7.41 -4.62
N VAL A 147 -1.09 -6.30 -4.97
CA VAL A 147 -0.79 -4.97 -4.42
C VAL A 147 -1.98 -4.42 -3.66
N ARG A 148 -1.73 -3.80 -2.50
CA ARG A 148 -2.78 -3.12 -1.74
C ARG A 148 -3.15 -1.82 -2.43
N VAL A 149 -4.45 -1.57 -2.57
CA VAL A 149 -4.99 -0.40 -3.28
C VAL A 149 -6.09 0.25 -2.45
N MET A 150 -6.28 1.56 -2.61
CA MET A 150 -7.46 2.25 -2.07
C MET A 150 -8.68 2.10 -3.01
N THR A 151 -8.43 2.01 -4.31
CA THR A 151 -9.49 1.86 -5.32
C THR A 151 -9.01 1.04 -6.52
N ALA A 152 -9.93 0.30 -7.15
CA ALA A 152 -9.66 -0.43 -8.37
C ALA A 152 -10.83 -0.39 -9.34
N LYS A 153 -10.53 -0.42 -10.65
CA LYS A 153 -11.53 -0.61 -11.70
C LYS A 153 -11.86 -2.09 -11.81
N LEU A 154 -13.14 -2.43 -11.78
CA LEU A 154 -13.61 -3.78 -11.99
C LEU A 154 -13.90 -3.99 -13.47
N ARG A 155 -13.04 -4.75 -14.15
CA ARG A 155 -13.24 -5.26 -15.52
C ARG A 155 -13.37 -6.78 -15.45
N PRO A 156 -14.08 -7.43 -16.38
CA PRO A 156 -14.08 -8.89 -16.44
C PRO A 156 -12.65 -9.44 -16.39
N GLY A 157 -12.39 -10.35 -15.45
CA GLY A 157 -11.05 -10.88 -15.16
C GLY A 157 -10.29 -10.17 -14.04
N THR A 158 -10.74 -9.02 -13.53
CA THR A 158 -10.10 -8.35 -12.38
C THR A 158 -10.16 -9.25 -11.15
N ARG A 159 -8.99 -9.66 -10.66
CA ARG A 159 -8.84 -10.44 -9.43
C ARG A 159 -8.55 -9.52 -8.26
N PHE A 160 -9.33 -9.65 -7.20
CA PHE A 160 -9.17 -8.87 -5.98
C PHE A 160 -9.28 -9.74 -4.73
N GLN A 161 -8.76 -9.22 -3.62
CA GLN A 161 -8.86 -9.83 -2.30
C GLN A 161 -9.37 -8.80 -1.28
N ILE A 162 -10.28 -9.25 -0.42
CA ILE A 162 -10.82 -8.53 0.73
C ILE A 162 -10.85 -9.53 1.89
N GLY A 163 -10.21 -9.19 3.01
CA GLY A 163 -9.95 -10.18 4.07
C GLY A 163 -9.03 -11.30 3.57
N GLY A 164 -9.38 -12.55 3.84
CA GLY A 164 -8.78 -13.75 3.23
C GLY A 164 -9.43 -14.14 1.89
N THR A 165 -10.56 -13.53 1.54
CA THR A 165 -11.39 -13.94 0.40
C THR A 165 -10.87 -13.37 -0.92
N ARG A 166 -10.46 -14.26 -1.84
CA ARG A 166 -10.05 -13.91 -3.21
C ARG A 166 -11.19 -14.14 -4.21
N ARG A 167 -11.48 -13.13 -5.04
CA ARG A 167 -12.54 -13.17 -6.05
C ARG A 167 -12.06 -12.65 -7.40
N VAL A 168 -12.75 -13.07 -8.45
CA VAL A 168 -12.61 -12.53 -9.80
C VAL A 168 -13.92 -11.92 -10.23
N PHE A 169 -13.88 -10.68 -10.72
CA PHE A 169 -15.04 -10.02 -11.29
C PHE A 169 -15.31 -10.54 -12.70
N GLY A 170 -16.56 -10.91 -12.98
CA GLY A 170 -16.96 -11.43 -14.27
C GLY A 170 -18.44 -11.20 -14.53
N ARG A 171 -18.94 -11.90 -15.54
CA ARG A 171 -20.38 -12.04 -15.79
C ARG A 171 -20.72 -13.52 -15.84
N GLY A 172 -21.81 -13.89 -15.17
CA GLY A 172 -22.39 -15.22 -15.23
C GLY A 172 -22.95 -15.53 -16.62
N ALA A 173 -23.39 -16.76 -16.82
CA ALA A 173 -23.97 -17.22 -18.09
C ALA A 173 -25.26 -16.46 -18.47
N ASP A 174 -25.96 -15.92 -17.47
CA ASP A 174 -27.13 -15.05 -17.60
C ASP A 174 -26.77 -13.58 -17.88
N GLY A 175 -25.48 -13.25 -17.96
CA GLY A 175 -24.96 -11.92 -18.18
C GLY A 175 -24.97 -11.03 -16.94
N VAL A 176 -25.38 -11.53 -15.78
CA VAL A 176 -25.37 -10.79 -14.50
C VAL A 176 -23.94 -10.65 -14.02
N ALA A 177 -23.59 -9.47 -13.51
CA ALA A 177 -22.28 -9.25 -12.93
C ALA A 177 -22.11 -10.10 -11.67
N GLU A 178 -20.97 -10.77 -11.52
CA GLU A 178 -20.72 -11.65 -10.38
C GLU A 178 -19.27 -11.59 -9.90
N PHE A 179 -19.09 -11.99 -8.64
CA PHE A 179 -17.78 -12.28 -8.04
C PHE A 179 -17.61 -13.79 -7.90
N ALA A 180 -16.91 -14.40 -8.85
CA ALA A 180 -16.55 -15.81 -8.79
C ALA A 180 -15.33 -16.04 -7.87
N PRO A 181 -15.15 -17.24 -7.31
CA PRO A 181 -13.94 -17.60 -6.59
C PRO A 181 -12.68 -17.41 -7.44
N ALA A 182 -11.60 -16.91 -6.83
CA ALA A 182 -10.30 -16.80 -7.50
C ALA A 182 -9.18 -17.63 -6.84
N GLY A 183 -9.44 -18.24 -5.68
CA GLY A 183 -8.53 -19.18 -5.04
C GLY A 183 -8.48 -20.50 -5.82
N ARG A 184 -7.29 -21.11 -5.90
CA ARG A 184 -7.07 -22.35 -6.65
C ARG A 184 -7.97 -23.51 -6.20
N ASP A 185 -8.19 -23.59 -4.89
CA ASP A 185 -8.98 -24.65 -4.26
C ASP A 185 -10.32 -24.12 -3.71
N ASP A 186 -10.69 -22.88 -4.03
CA ASP A 186 -11.94 -22.28 -3.57
C ASP A 186 -13.12 -22.76 -4.44
N ARG A 187 -13.98 -23.57 -3.84
CA ARG A 187 -15.18 -24.15 -4.47
C ARG A 187 -16.46 -23.38 -4.14
N ALA A 188 -16.37 -22.19 -3.56
CA ALA A 188 -17.54 -21.38 -3.27
C ALA A 188 -18.35 -21.09 -4.57
N ALA A 189 -19.65 -20.86 -4.42
CA ALA A 189 -20.45 -20.42 -5.56
C ALA A 189 -20.09 -18.98 -5.94
N PRO A 190 -20.16 -18.59 -7.24
CA PRO A 190 -20.13 -17.19 -7.62
C PRO A 190 -21.23 -16.40 -6.92
N LEU A 191 -20.88 -15.19 -6.49
CA LEU A 191 -21.79 -14.29 -5.81
C LEU A 191 -22.34 -13.26 -6.81
N PRO A 192 -23.65 -13.24 -7.09
CA PRO A 192 -24.23 -12.23 -7.97
C PRO A 192 -24.08 -10.84 -7.35
N CYS A 193 -23.62 -9.88 -8.14
CA CYS A 193 -23.45 -8.51 -7.70
C CYS A 193 -24.78 -7.73 -7.82
N PRO A 194 -25.20 -6.99 -6.78
CA PRO A 194 -26.24 -5.99 -6.92
C PRO A 194 -25.86 -4.91 -7.96
N PRO A 195 -26.83 -4.15 -8.50
CA PRO A 195 -26.50 -2.96 -9.26
C PRO A 195 -25.79 -1.94 -8.35
N PRO A 196 -24.72 -1.27 -8.82
CA PRO A 196 -24.05 -0.24 -8.03
C PRO A 196 -24.91 1.01 -7.88
N PRO A 197 -24.79 1.74 -6.74
CA PRO A 197 -23.84 1.48 -5.66
C PRO A 197 -24.28 0.36 -4.70
N PHE A 198 -23.33 -0.44 -4.24
CA PHE A 198 -23.55 -1.46 -3.21
C PHE A 198 -22.33 -1.63 -2.30
N LEU A 199 -22.55 -2.16 -1.11
CA LEU A 199 -21.51 -2.39 -0.10
C LEU A 199 -21.05 -3.85 -0.12
N ILE A 200 -19.82 -4.10 0.29
CA ILE A 200 -19.29 -5.43 0.60
C ILE A 200 -18.97 -5.46 2.09
N GLY A 201 -19.49 -6.46 2.81
CA GLY A 201 -19.35 -6.56 4.25
C GLY A 201 -19.25 -7.98 4.76
N ARG A 202 -19.03 -8.13 6.05
CA ARG A 202 -18.91 -9.44 6.71
C ARG A 202 -20.27 -10.01 7.09
N ALA A 203 -20.50 -11.29 6.81
CA ALA A 203 -21.79 -11.95 6.98
C ALA A 203 -22.30 -12.00 8.43
N ASP A 204 -21.43 -12.31 9.40
CA ASP A 204 -21.79 -12.43 10.82
C ASP A 204 -21.85 -11.08 11.57
N ALA A 205 -21.48 -9.97 10.90
CA ALA A 205 -21.41 -8.66 11.54
C ALA A 205 -22.79 -8.06 11.86
N PHE A 206 -23.85 -8.63 11.29
CA PHE A 206 -25.20 -8.12 11.41
C PHE A 206 -26.13 -9.22 11.95
N PRO A 207 -26.40 -9.24 13.27
CA PRO A 207 -27.25 -10.25 13.90
C PRO A 207 -28.76 -10.06 13.62
N GLY A 208 -29.12 -9.24 12.63
CA GLY A 208 -30.49 -8.91 12.24
C GLY A 208 -30.53 -8.26 10.84
N PRO A 209 -31.70 -7.79 10.37
CA PRO A 209 -31.80 -7.09 9.09
C PRO A 209 -30.81 -5.92 9.04
N VAL A 210 -29.99 -5.88 7.99
CA VAL A 210 -29.04 -4.80 7.77
C VAL A 210 -29.81 -3.57 7.28
N GLU A 211 -30.04 -2.60 8.15
CA GLU A 211 -30.57 -1.28 7.74
C GLU A 211 -29.42 -0.42 7.19
N THR A 212 -29.03 -0.71 5.94
CA THR A 212 -28.17 0.17 5.15
C THR A 212 -28.97 0.80 4.03
N ASP A 213 -28.67 2.07 3.70
CA ASP A 213 -29.28 2.76 2.55
C ASP A 213 -28.94 2.10 1.21
N LEU A 214 -27.89 1.28 1.18
CA LEU A 214 -27.41 0.55 0.01
C LEU A 214 -27.56 -0.96 0.19
N PRO A 215 -27.76 -1.73 -0.89
CA PRO A 215 -27.66 -3.17 -0.84
C PRO A 215 -26.25 -3.59 -0.40
N ILE A 216 -26.17 -4.68 0.37
CA ILE A 216 -24.90 -5.23 0.87
C ILE A 216 -24.69 -6.66 0.38
N LEU A 217 -23.50 -6.92 -0.15
CA LEU A 217 -23.02 -8.25 -0.50
C LEU A 217 -22.15 -8.77 0.64
N LEU A 218 -22.55 -9.89 1.24
CA LEU A 218 -21.93 -10.42 2.44
C LEU A 218 -20.93 -11.54 2.14
N PHE A 219 -19.76 -11.46 2.75
CA PHE A 219 -18.71 -12.48 2.68
C PHE A 219 -18.60 -13.19 4.03
N ASP A 220 -18.56 -14.51 4.01
CA ASP A 220 -18.33 -15.36 5.19
C ASP A 220 -16.83 -15.49 5.45
N ASP A 221 -16.23 -14.43 5.99
CA ASP A 221 -14.81 -14.34 6.26
C ASP A 221 -14.57 -13.39 7.45
N PRO A 222 -14.00 -13.88 8.58
CA PRO A 222 -13.82 -13.08 9.79
C PRO A 222 -12.89 -11.87 9.60
N PHE A 223 -12.02 -11.91 8.59
CA PHE A 223 -11.09 -10.84 8.24
C PHE A 223 -11.73 -9.75 7.37
N VAL A 224 -12.98 -9.92 6.95
CA VAL A 224 -13.76 -8.87 6.29
C VAL A 224 -14.30 -7.91 7.36
N SER A 225 -14.29 -6.62 7.07
CA SER A 225 -14.85 -5.62 7.99
C SER A 225 -16.38 -5.63 7.87
N PRO A 226 -17.13 -5.23 8.91
CA PRO A 226 -18.59 -5.12 8.81
C PRO A 226 -19.04 -4.38 7.54
N ILE A 227 -18.36 -3.27 7.22
CA ILE A 227 -18.38 -2.61 5.91
C ILE A 227 -16.93 -2.53 5.42
N HIS A 228 -16.57 -3.31 4.42
CA HIS A 228 -15.19 -3.44 3.96
C HIS A 228 -14.92 -2.74 2.65
N ALA A 229 -15.87 -2.73 1.72
CA ALA A 229 -15.70 -2.01 0.47
C ALA A 229 -17.02 -1.46 -0.02
N GLU A 230 -16.93 -0.49 -0.91
CA GLU A 230 -18.04 0.11 -1.63
C GLU A 230 -17.79 -0.04 -3.13
N VAL A 231 -18.75 -0.59 -3.85
CA VAL A 231 -18.72 -0.68 -5.31
C VAL A 231 -19.63 0.39 -5.87
N ILE A 232 -19.07 1.29 -6.67
CA ILE A 232 -19.77 2.41 -7.28
C ILE A 232 -19.73 2.31 -8.81
N ALA A 233 -20.75 2.88 -9.45
CA ALA A 233 -20.73 3.07 -10.90
C ALA A 233 -19.71 4.15 -11.25
N GLY A 234 -18.70 3.81 -12.06
CA GLY A 234 -17.88 4.80 -12.75
C GLY A 234 -18.49 5.19 -14.10
N ARG A 235 -17.86 6.15 -14.80
CA ARG A 235 -18.34 6.64 -16.10
C ARG A 235 -18.44 5.54 -17.18
N SER A 236 -17.57 4.54 -17.11
CA SER A 236 -17.49 3.46 -18.13
C SER A 236 -17.20 2.07 -17.55
N VAL A 237 -16.88 1.98 -16.26
CA VAL A 237 -16.52 0.73 -15.55
C VAL A 237 -16.93 0.87 -14.09
N TRP A 238 -17.26 -0.24 -13.44
CA TRP A 238 -17.48 -0.24 -12.01
C TRP A 238 -16.16 0.01 -11.28
N ARG A 239 -16.25 0.62 -10.10
CA ARG A 239 -15.09 0.91 -9.26
C ARG A 239 -15.35 0.39 -7.87
N ILE A 240 -14.40 -0.36 -7.33
CA ILE A 240 -14.38 -0.77 -5.93
C ILE A 240 -13.49 0.19 -5.14
N VAL A 241 -13.92 0.55 -3.94
CA VAL A 241 -13.25 1.47 -3.03
C VAL A 241 -13.13 0.78 -1.68
N ASN A 242 -11.91 0.73 -1.15
CA ASN A 242 -11.66 0.16 0.17
C ASN A 242 -12.29 1.05 1.26
N ARG A 243 -12.95 0.42 2.23
CA ARG A 243 -13.44 1.01 3.48
C ARG A 243 -12.98 0.22 4.71
N GLY A 244 -12.35 -0.94 4.49
CA GLY A 244 -12.05 -1.93 5.51
C GLY A 244 -10.61 -1.90 6.00
N LEU A 245 -10.42 -2.52 7.17
CA LEU A 245 -9.16 -2.58 7.90
C LEU A 245 -8.08 -3.35 7.14
N ASN A 246 -8.41 -4.56 6.68
CA ASN A 246 -7.46 -5.46 6.01
C ASN A 246 -7.15 -5.08 4.56
N GLY A 247 -7.78 -4.02 4.07
CA GLY A 247 -7.52 -3.43 2.76
C GLY A 247 -8.11 -4.21 1.60
N LEU A 248 -8.14 -3.53 0.46
CA LEU A 248 -8.41 -4.10 -0.85
C LEU A 248 -7.08 -4.43 -1.52
N TRP A 249 -6.92 -5.65 -2.01
CA TRP A 249 -5.73 -6.05 -2.78
C TRP A 249 -6.14 -6.47 -4.18
N VAL A 250 -5.28 -6.22 -5.16
CA VAL A 250 -5.52 -6.56 -6.57
C VAL A 250 -4.32 -7.31 -7.11
N ARG A 251 -4.56 -8.42 -7.82
CA ARG A 251 -3.49 -9.19 -8.47
C ARG A 251 -2.89 -8.35 -9.59
N ILE A 252 -1.56 -8.32 -9.67
CA ILE A 252 -0.89 -7.67 -10.80
C ILE A 252 -0.88 -8.62 -12.01
N GLU A 253 -1.21 -8.09 -13.18
CA GLU A 253 -1.19 -8.83 -14.45
C GLU A 253 -0.03 -8.37 -15.35
N ALA A 254 0.66 -7.30 -14.95
CA ALA A 254 1.83 -6.73 -15.60
C ALA A 254 2.71 -6.08 -14.52
N PRO A 255 4.00 -5.82 -14.82
CA PRO A 255 4.88 -5.11 -13.90
C PRO A 255 4.28 -3.77 -13.44
N VAL A 256 4.35 -3.50 -12.13
CA VAL A 256 3.79 -2.29 -11.52
C VAL A 256 4.91 -1.41 -10.98
N ARG A 257 4.86 -0.11 -11.32
CA ARG A 257 5.78 0.88 -10.78
C ARG A 257 5.34 1.31 -9.38
N LEU A 258 6.27 1.27 -8.44
CA LEU A 258 6.14 1.68 -7.05
C LEU A 258 7.01 2.91 -6.82
N GLU A 259 6.40 4.10 -6.85
CA GLU A 259 7.10 5.39 -6.71
C GLU A 259 7.15 5.89 -5.26
N ALA A 260 6.18 5.49 -4.45
CA ALA A 260 6.08 5.79 -3.03
C ALA A 260 6.20 4.50 -2.21
N ALA A 261 6.05 4.63 -0.88
CA ALA A 261 5.84 3.46 -0.05
C ALA A 261 4.70 2.62 -0.64
N ALA A 262 4.76 1.29 -0.55
CA ALA A 262 3.76 0.41 -1.13
C ALA A 262 3.69 -0.92 -0.40
N GLN A 263 2.50 -1.51 -0.34
CA GLN A 263 2.31 -2.86 0.19
C GLN A 263 2.02 -3.84 -0.94
N PHE A 264 2.71 -4.97 -0.91
CA PHE A 264 2.44 -6.07 -1.81
C PHE A 264 2.45 -7.40 -1.04
N GLN A 265 1.83 -8.41 -1.63
CA GLN A 265 1.70 -9.74 -1.07
C GLN A 265 2.15 -10.76 -2.13
N CYS A 266 2.97 -11.71 -1.70
CA CYS A 266 3.41 -12.86 -2.46
C CYS A 266 3.14 -14.09 -1.59
N GLY A 267 2.44 -15.10 -2.10
CA GLY A 267 1.95 -16.19 -1.25
C GLY A 267 1.02 -15.67 -0.15
N ASP A 268 1.29 -16.04 1.09
CA ASP A 268 0.64 -15.48 2.29
C ASP A 268 1.46 -14.35 2.94
N GLN A 269 2.74 -14.24 2.57
CA GLN A 269 3.61 -13.19 3.08
C GLN A 269 3.27 -11.79 2.56
N ARG A 270 3.23 -10.82 3.49
CA ARG A 270 3.10 -9.38 3.17
C ARG A 270 4.43 -8.65 3.26
N PHE A 271 4.55 -7.64 2.41
CA PHE A 271 5.74 -6.81 2.29
C PHE A 271 5.36 -5.33 2.23
N VAL A 272 6.23 -4.49 2.79
CA VAL A 272 6.19 -3.03 2.61
C VAL A 272 7.48 -2.58 1.94
N LEU A 273 7.37 -2.03 0.74
CA LEU A 273 8.47 -1.31 0.12
C LEU A 273 8.43 0.14 0.60
N GLU A 274 9.54 0.64 1.12
CA GLU A 274 9.73 2.03 1.55
C GLU A 274 10.88 2.65 0.75
N PRO A 275 10.59 3.41 -0.33
CA PRO A 275 11.60 4.19 -1.02
C PRO A 275 12.21 5.23 -0.08
N LEU A 276 13.53 5.22 0.03
CA LEU A 276 14.27 6.22 0.76
C LEU A 276 14.46 7.41 -0.17
N ALA A 277 13.65 8.45 0.01
CA ALA A 277 13.78 9.67 -0.75
C ALA A 277 15.23 10.18 -0.67
N ALA A 278 15.77 10.61 -1.81
CA ALA A 278 16.82 11.61 -1.78
C ALA A 278 16.12 12.90 -1.38
N THR A 279 16.10 13.24 -0.08
CA THR A 279 15.58 14.54 0.35
C THR A 279 16.34 15.63 -0.42
N PRO A 280 15.65 16.53 -1.14
CA PRO A 280 16.30 17.62 -1.86
C PRO A 280 17.09 18.53 -0.91
#